data_AF-A0AAI8VFR4-F1
#
_entry.id   AF-A0AAI8VFR4-F1
#
_cell.length_a   1.000
_cell.length_b   1.000
_cell.length_c   1.000
_cell.angle_alpha   90.00
_cell.angle_beta   90.00
_cell.angle_gamma   90.00
#
_symmetry.space_group_name_H-M   'P 1'
#
loop_
_entity.id
_entity.type
_entity.pdbx_description
1 polymer ?
#
loop_
_entity_poly.entity_id
_entity_poly.type
_entity_poly.pdbx_seq_one_letter_code
_entity_poly.pdbx_strand_id
1 'polypeptide(L)'
;MSHADLRNHTLWPYLDAIGTGSSKMDLIREKIKEIFKDGEQHKDVGEGRGTLRKKMIIFILFLVTAFLNALILRKELPTLCQTLVLATDAPPKRGSLYAPFCRMTDEELLEDRDPHDPQLLITTARIAGEGPNMTRANYVIMTEPVFTKQVKDQAFYRVHRYGQ
;
A
#
# COMPACT_ATOMS: atom_id res chain seq x y z
N MET A 1 -12.94 10.39 -0.37
CA MET A 1 -14.01 9.78 -1.19
C MET A 1 -14.42 8.51 -0.49
N SER A 2 -15.67 8.44 -0.04
CA SER A 2 -16.16 7.30 0.74
C SER A 2 -16.30 6.05 -0.14
N HIS A 3 -16.40 4.87 0.48
CA HIS A 3 -16.63 3.62 -0.24
C HIS A 3 -17.95 3.62 -1.03
N ALA A 4 -18.94 4.40 -0.58
CA ALA A 4 -20.23 4.58 -1.24
C ALA A 4 -20.10 5.44 -2.52
N ASP A 5 -19.33 6.53 -2.46
CA ASP A 5 -19.09 7.40 -3.63
C ASP A 5 -18.38 6.65 -4.77
N LEU A 6 -17.49 5.71 -4.41
CA LEU A 6 -16.73 4.89 -5.34
C LEU A 6 -17.61 3.92 -6.14
N ARG A 7 -18.64 3.34 -5.51
CA ARG A 7 -19.58 2.41 -6.19
C ARG A 7 -20.42 3.09 -7.25
N ASN A 8 -20.62 4.41 -7.12
CA ASN A 8 -21.36 5.23 -8.07
C ASN A 8 -20.45 5.81 -9.19
N HIS A 9 -19.15 5.49 -9.17
CA HIS A 9 -18.22 5.97 -10.18
C HIS A 9 -18.53 5.34 -11.55
N THR A 10 -18.45 6.13 -12.63
CA THR A 10 -18.78 5.70 -14.00
C THR A 10 -17.98 4.49 -14.48
N LEU A 11 -16.76 4.31 -13.98
CA LEU A 11 -15.90 3.17 -14.30
C LEU A 11 -16.26 1.87 -13.54
N TRP A 12 -17.03 1.93 -12.46
CA TRP A 12 -17.31 0.79 -11.58
C TRP A 12 -17.78 -0.50 -12.27
N PRO A 13 -18.74 -0.46 -13.24
CA PRO A 13 -19.18 -1.67 -13.93
C PRO A 13 -18.10 -2.27 -14.85
N TYR A 14 -17.11 -1.48 -15.28
CA TYR A 14 -16.06 -1.91 -16.20
C TYR A 14 -14.79 -2.42 -15.51
N LEU A 15 -14.68 -2.26 -14.18
CA LEU A 15 -13.46 -2.60 -13.44
C LEU A 15 -13.06 -4.08 -13.59
N ASP A 16 -14.02 -4.99 -13.69
CA ASP A 16 -13.71 -6.42 -13.82
C ASP A 16 -13.10 -6.69 -15.20
N ALA A 17 -13.66 -6.09 -16.26
CA ALA A 17 -13.13 -6.20 -17.61
C ALA A 17 -11.72 -5.57 -17.72
N ILE A 18 -11.49 -4.44 -17.03
CA ILE A 18 -10.17 -3.78 -17.00
C ILE A 18 -9.15 -4.64 -16.25
N GLY A 19 -9.56 -5.31 -15.17
CA GLY A 19 -8.68 -6.14 -14.34
C GLY A 19 -8.47 -7.57 -14.86
N THR A 20 -9.33 -8.06 -15.76
CA THR A 20 -9.27 -9.44 -16.28
C THR A 20 -8.15 -9.58 -17.31
N GLY A 21 -7.37 -10.66 -17.22
CA GLY A 21 -6.27 -10.93 -18.14
C GLY A 21 -4.99 -10.11 -17.90
N SER A 22 -4.96 -9.27 -16.86
CA SER A 22 -3.77 -8.54 -16.45
C SER A 22 -2.90 -9.39 -15.52
N SER A 23 -1.81 -9.95 -16.04
CA SER A 23 -0.83 -10.71 -15.24
C SER A 23 -0.24 -9.91 -14.07
N LYS A 24 -0.14 -8.58 -14.22
CA LYS A 24 0.26 -7.68 -13.12
C LYS A 24 -0.77 -7.69 -11.98
N MET A 25 -2.05 -7.63 -12.31
CA MET A 25 -3.11 -7.68 -11.30
C MET A 25 -3.18 -9.06 -10.65
N ASP A 26 -2.96 -10.13 -11.41
CA ASP A 26 -2.91 -11.49 -10.86
C ASP A 26 -1.78 -11.64 -9.85
N LEU A 27 -0.58 -11.14 -10.15
CA LEU A 27 0.53 -11.10 -9.20
C LEU A 27 0.19 -10.28 -7.95
N ILE A 28 -0.40 -9.09 -8.11
CA ILE A 28 -0.81 -8.26 -6.97
C ILE A 28 -1.81 -9.02 -6.09
N ARG A 29 -2.82 -9.67 -6.69
CA ARG A 29 -3.83 -10.48 -5.98
C ARG A 29 -3.18 -11.63 -5.22
N GLU A 30 -2.29 -12.36 -5.87
CA GLU A 30 -1.55 -13.48 -5.26
C GLU A 30 -0.76 -12.99 -4.04
N LYS A 31 0.02 -11.93 -4.20
CA LYS A 31 0.83 -11.39 -3.12
C LYS A 31 0.00 -10.82 -1.98
N ILE A 32 -1.12 -10.15 -2.26
CA ILE A 32 -2.04 -9.71 -1.21
C ILE A 32 -2.58 -10.92 -0.41
N LYS A 33 -2.95 -12.01 -1.08
CA LYS A 33 -3.39 -13.24 -0.40
C LYS A 33 -2.30 -13.89 0.45
N GLU A 34 -1.05 -13.86 0.00
CA GLU A 34 0.09 -14.34 0.79
C GLU A 34 0.25 -13.53 2.08
N ILE A 35 0.19 -12.20 1.99
CA ILE A 35 0.32 -11.31 3.15
C ILE A 35 -0.75 -11.58 4.21
N PHE A 36 -1.99 -11.83 3.81
CA PHE A 36 -3.05 -12.12 4.77
C PHE A 36 -2.92 -13.48 5.46
N LYS A 37 -2.12 -14.38 4.89
CA LYS A 37 -1.79 -15.67 5.50
C LYS A 37 -0.51 -15.60 6.33
N ASP A 38 0.28 -14.55 6.17
CA ASP A 38 1.51 -14.34 6.92
C ASP A 38 1.22 -13.98 8.38
N GLY A 39 1.45 -14.95 9.26
CA GLY A 39 1.36 -14.82 10.71
C GLY A 39 2.70 -14.58 11.40
N GLU A 40 3.79 -14.33 10.66
CA GLU A 40 5.10 -14.09 11.26
C GLU A 40 5.09 -12.78 12.08
N GLN A 41 5.86 -12.73 13.15
CA GLN A 41 6.04 -11.48 13.90
C GLN A 41 6.82 -10.47 13.07
N HIS A 42 6.51 -9.19 13.26
CA HIS A 42 7.32 -8.13 12.69
C HIS A 42 8.68 -8.13 13.39
N LYS A 43 9.79 -8.18 12.65
CA LYS A 43 11.14 -8.31 13.22
C LYS A 43 11.52 -7.20 14.21
N ASP A 44 10.99 -6.00 13.98
CA ASP A 44 11.19 -4.82 14.84
C ASP A 44 10.27 -4.79 16.10
N VAL A 45 9.42 -5.80 16.30
CA VAL A 45 8.55 -5.92 17.47
C VAL A 45 9.14 -6.96 18.42
N GLY A 46 9.48 -6.52 19.64
CA GLY A 46 10.11 -7.39 20.64
C GLY A 46 9.26 -8.60 21.04
N GLU A 47 9.94 -9.69 21.42
CA GLU A 47 9.33 -10.93 21.89
C GLU A 47 8.35 -10.66 23.05
N GLY A 48 7.10 -11.12 22.91
CA GLY A 48 6.03 -10.92 23.89
C GLY A 48 4.96 -9.91 23.47
N ARG A 49 5.19 -9.14 22.41
CA ARG A 49 4.16 -8.31 21.76
C ARG A 49 3.53 -9.12 20.62
N GLY A 50 2.20 -9.19 20.57
CA GLY A 50 1.46 -10.01 19.60
C GLY A 50 1.79 -9.69 18.13
N THR A 51 1.40 -10.58 17.22
CA THR A 51 1.59 -10.40 15.76
C THR A 51 0.83 -9.16 15.28
N LEU A 52 1.55 -8.14 14.79
CA LEU A 52 0.94 -6.97 14.17
C LEU A 52 0.31 -7.33 12.81
N ARG A 53 -0.73 -6.59 12.42
CA ARG A 53 -1.31 -6.67 11.08
C ARG A 53 -0.25 -6.34 10.04
N LYS A 54 -0.12 -7.15 8.99
CA LYS A 54 0.84 -6.88 7.92
C LYS A 54 0.40 -5.67 7.10
N LYS A 55 1.38 -4.87 6.67
CA LYS A 55 1.18 -3.72 5.77
C LYS A 55 1.95 -3.90 4.47
N MET A 56 1.33 -3.49 3.37
CA MET A 56 1.87 -3.61 2.02
C MET A 56 1.86 -2.24 1.33
N ILE A 57 2.90 -1.98 0.55
CA ILE A 57 2.99 -0.81 -0.33
C ILE A 57 3.10 -1.29 -1.78
N ILE A 58 2.26 -0.75 -2.65
CA ILE A 58 2.30 -0.97 -4.09
C ILE A 58 2.76 0.32 -4.76
N PHE A 59 3.99 0.29 -5.29
CA PHE A 59 4.55 1.34 -6.11
C PHE A 59 4.23 1.11 -7.58
N ILE A 60 3.60 2.14 -8.17
CA ILE A 60 3.21 2.18 -9.58
C ILE A 60 3.88 3.39 -10.23
N LEU A 61 4.22 3.36 -11.51
CA LEU A 61 4.90 4.50 -12.14
C LEU A 61 3.91 5.57 -12.57
N PHE A 62 2.76 5.15 -13.10
CA PHE A 62 1.76 6.02 -13.70
C PHE A 62 0.55 6.26 -12.77
N LEU A 63 0.11 7.52 -12.69
CA LEU A 63 -1.02 7.93 -11.84
C LEU A 63 -2.33 7.22 -12.21
N VAL A 64 -2.62 7.09 -13.51
CA VAL A 64 -3.85 6.43 -14.00
C VAL A 64 -3.86 4.96 -13.60
N THR A 65 -2.74 4.25 -13.78
CA THR A 65 -2.59 2.86 -13.35
C THR A 65 -2.75 2.72 -11.83
N ALA A 66 -2.19 3.65 -11.04
CA ALA A 66 -2.36 3.67 -9.59
C ALA A 66 -3.83 3.84 -9.18
N PHE A 67 -4.53 4.76 -9.82
CA PHE A 67 -5.94 5.00 -9.58
C PHE A 67 -6.79 3.79 -9.97
N LEU A 68 -6.58 3.21 -11.16
CA LEU A 68 -7.33 2.03 -11.62
C LEU A 68 -7.10 0.82 -10.71
N ASN A 69 -5.84 0.53 -10.35
CA ASN A 69 -5.53 -0.58 -9.44
C ASN A 69 -6.19 -0.37 -8.07
N ALA A 70 -6.19 0.86 -7.54
CA ALA A 70 -6.89 1.15 -6.30
C ALA A 70 -8.41 0.95 -6.39
N LEU A 71 -9.03 1.31 -7.52
CA LEU A 71 -10.46 1.05 -7.73
C LEU A 71 -10.77 -0.45 -7.81
N ILE A 72 -9.99 -1.19 -8.60
CA ILE A 72 -10.17 -2.64 -8.78
C ILE A 72 -10.00 -3.34 -7.43
N LEU A 73 -8.93 -3.05 -6.69
CA LEU A 73 -8.65 -3.67 -5.40
C LEU A 73 -9.69 -3.30 -4.34
N ARG A 74 -10.25 -2.08 -4.34
CA ARG A 74 -11.37 -1.73 -3.45
C ARG A 74 -12.66 -2.48 -3.77
N LYS A 75 -12.90 -2.78 -5.05
CA LYS A 75 -14.04 -3.58 -5.47
C LYS A 75 -13.88 -5.05 -5.06
N GLU A 76 -12.70 -5.62 -5.30
CA GLU A 76 -12.39 -7.03 -5.04
C GLU A 76 -12.18 -7.34 -3.56
N LEU A 77 -11.61 -6.40 -2.79
CA LEU A 77 -11.21 -6.56 -1.39
C LEU A 77 -11.84 -5.47 -0.51
N PRO A 78 -13.18 -5.44 -0.37
CA PRO A 78 -13.89 -4.38 0.34
C PRO A 78 -13.65 -4.38 1.86
N THR A 79 -13.18 -5.50 2.42
CA THR A 79 -12.82 -5.63 3.84
C THR A 79 -11.43 -5.09 4.14
N LEU A 80 -10.60 -4.89 3.11
CA LEU A 80 -9.25 -4.36 3.26
C LEU A 80 -9.27 -2.84 3.24
N CYS A 81 -8.76 -2.21 4.29
CA CYS A 81 -8.58 -0.77 4.32
C CYS A 81 -7.40 -0.36 3.43
N GLN A 82 -7.69 0.46 2.42
CA GLN A 82 -6.76 0.86 1.36
C GLN A 82 -6.64 2.38 1.25
N THR A 83 -5.41 2.87 1.28
CA THR A 83 -5.08 4.27 1.04
C THR A 83 -4.45 4.43 -0.34
N LEU A 84 -4.89 5.48 -1.05
CA LEU A 84 -4.30 5.91 -2.31
C LEU A 84 -3.69 7.29 -2.10
N VAL A 85 -2.41 7.46 -2.46
CA VAL A 85 -1.73 8.76 -2.41
C VAL A 85 -1.27 9.14 -3.82
N LEU A 86 -1.73 10.28 -4.30
CA LEU A 86 -1.44 10.80 -5.63
C LEU A 86 -0.69 12.14 -5.55
N ALA A 87 -0.15 12.59 -6.70
CA ALA A 87 0.61 13.84 -6.78
C ALA A 87 -0.29 15.07 -6.53
N THR A 88 -1.58 14.91 -6.80
CA THR A 88 -2.62 15.93 -6.63
C THR A 88 -3.01 16.15 -5.16
N ASP A 89 -2.63 15.23 -4.26
CA ASP A 89 -2.85 15.42 -2.83
C ASP A 89 -1.89 16.47 -2.27
N ALA A 90 -2.43 17.43 -1.52
CA ALA A 90 -1.63 18.48 -0.88
C ALA A 90 -0.61 17.86 0.10
N PRO A 91 0.59 18.44 0.28
CA PRO A 91 1.65 17.86 1.12
C PRO A 91 1.21 17.46 2.54
N PRO A 92 0.44 18.27 3.30
CA PRO A 92 -0.02 17.86 4.63
C PRO A 92 -0.91 16.61 4.60
N LYS A 93 -1.78 16.53 3.59
CA LYS A 93 -2.67 15.38 3.38
C LYS A 93 -1.89 14.13 2.98
N ARG A 94 -0.83 14.26 2.18
CA ARG A 94 0.05 13.13 1.86
C ARG A 94 0.73 12.60 3.11
N GLY A 95 1.23 13.49 3.97
CA GLY A 95 1.84 13.12 5.25
C GLY A 95 0.89 12.29 6.12
N SER A 96 -0.37 12.74 6.27
CA SER A 96 -1.36 11.99 7.07
C SER A 96 -1.73 10.64 6.45
N LEU A 97 -1.82 10.55 5.12
CA LEU A 97 -2.10 9.28 4.43
C LEU A 97 -0.93 8.28 4.50
N TYR A 98 0.32 8.76 4.52
CA TYR A 98 1.49 7.92 4.70
C TYR A 98 1.73 7.51 6.14
N ALA A 99 1.27 8.30 7.12
CA ALA A 99 1.57 8.09 8.54
C ALA A 99 1.37 6.63 9.01
N PRO A 100 0.27 5.92 8.69
CA PRO A 100 0.09 4.51 9.07
C PRO A 100 1.22 3.58 8.64
N PHE A 101 1.94 3.92 7.57
CA PHE A 101 3.03 3.11 7.00
C PHE A 101 4.42 3.56 7.50
N CYS A 102 4.49 4.64 8.28
CA CYS A 102 5.75 5.20 8.78
C CYS A 102 6.04 4.92 10.26
N ARG A 103 5.01 4.52 11.02
CA ARG A 103 5.00 4.45 12.49
C ARG A 103 5.73 3.24 13.06
N MET A 104 6.59 3.43 14.07
CA MET A 104 7.37 2.37 14.74
C MET A 104 7.48 2.55 16.27
N THR A 105 6.71 3.47 16.89
CA THR A 105 6.73 3.66 18.35
C THR A 105 5.64 2.86 19.07
N ASP A 106 5.83 2.65 20.38
CA ASP A 106 4.98 1.81 21.23
C ASP A 106 3.52 2.23 21.28
N GLU A 107 3.24 3.54 21.25
CA GLU A 107 1.88 4.10 21.19
C GLU A 107 1.21 3.84 19.84
N GLU A 108 2.00 3.83 18.76
CA GLU A 108 1.52 3.63 17.40
C GLU A 108 1.23 2.14 17.09
N LEU A 109 1.80 1.20 17.86
CA LEU A 109 1.47 -0.23 17.80
C LEU A 109 0.04 -0.53 18.28
N LEU A 110 -0.53 0.33 19.13
CA LEU A 110 -1.93 0.23 19.56
C LEU A 110 -2.89 0.64 18.44
N GLU A 111 -2.49 1.59 17.59
CA GLU A 111 -3.27 2.04 16.43
C GLU A 111 -3.37 0.98 15.34
N ASP A 112 -2.38 0.07 15.22
CA ASP A 112 -2.48 -1.10 14.32
C ASP A 112 -3.60 -2.07 14.69
N ARG A 113 -4.20 -1.93 15.88
CA ARG A 113 -5.38 -2.68 16.31
C ARG A 113 -6.68 -2.04 15.83
N ASP A 114 -6.66 -0.81 15.31
CA ASP A 114 -7.83 -0.18 14.72
C ASP A 114 -8.21 -0.95 13.43
N PRO A 115 -9.42 -1.52 13.33
CA PRO A 115 -9.87 -2.21 12.13
C PRO A 115 -9.86 -1.29 10.89
N HIS A 116 -9.97 0.02 11.07
CA HIS A 116 -9.97 1.02 10.00
C HIS A 116 -8.58 1.49 9.56
N ASP A 117 -7.52 1.09 10.27
CA ASP A 117 -6.16 1.44 9.89
C ASP A 117 -5.79 0.78 8.53
N PRO A 118 -5.27 1.55 7.56
CA PRO A 118 -5.01 1.04 6.22
C PRO A 118 -3.83 0.06 6.20
N GLN A 119 -4.08 -1.14 5.66
CA GLN A 119 -3.04 -2.14 5.47
C GLN A 119 -2.39 -2.10 4.09
N LEU A 120 -3.04 -1.44 3.11
CA LEU A 120 -2.55 -1.32 1.76
C LEU A 120 -2.37 0.15 1.38
N LEU A 121 -1.16 0.51 1.00
CA LEU A 121 -0.84 1.79 0.39
C LEU A 121 -0.61 1.59 -1.11
N ILE A 122 -1.33 2.37 -1.92
CA ILE A 122 -1.10 2.46 -3.35
C ILE A 122 -0.61 3.87 -3.63
N THR A 123 0.54 3.99 -4.26
CA THR A 123 1.10 5.29 -4.59
C THR A 123 2.03 5.21 -5.78
N THR A 124 2.50 6.36 -6.26
CA THR A 124 3.51 6.38 -7.31
C THR A 124 4.92 6.40 -6.75
N ALA A 125 5.81 5.65 -7.37
CA ALA A 125 7.22 5.57 -6.96
C ALA A 125 7.90 6.95 -6.91
N ARG A 126 7.50 7.86 -7.82
CA ARG A 126 8.03 9.23 -7.88
C ARG A 126 7.69 10.07 -6.66
N ILE A 127 6.48 9.94 -6.11
CA ILE A 127 6.06 10.75 -4.95
C ILE A 127 6.61 10.14 -3.66
N ALA A 128 6.64 8.81 -3.59
CA ALA A 128 7.09 8.09 -2.42
C ALA A 128 8.62 8.03 -2.26
N GLY A 129 9.39 8.27 -3.33
CA GLY A 129 10.86 8.25 -3.29
C GLY A 129 11.47 9.34 -2.39
N GLU A 130 10.79 10.47 -2.23
CA GLU A 130 11.26 11.63 -1.48
C GLU A 130 10.49 11.80 -0.16
N GLY A 131 11.14 11.51 0.98
CA GLY A 131 10.68 11.93 2.31
C GLY A 131 10.34 10.81 3.30
N PRO A 132 9.18 10.13 3.17
CA PRO A 132 8.64 9.32 4.27
C PRO A 132 9.42 8.02 4.49
N ASN A 133 9.80 7.77 5.74
CA ASN A 133 10.35 6.50 6.18
C ASN A 133 9.20 5.51 6.37
N MET A 134 9.04 4.54 5.47
CA MET A 134 7.89 3.63 5.42
C MET A 134 8.21 2.23 5.97
N THR A 135 9.02 2.17 7.02
CA THR A 135 9.56 0.93 7.60
C THR A 135 8.55 0.01 8.25
N ARG A 136 7.34 0.52 8.52
CA ARG A 136 6.25 -0.31 9.05
C ARG A 136 5.70 -1.26 8.00
N ALA A 137 5.91 -0.98 6.71
CA ALA A 137 5.49 -1.89 5.67
C ALA A 137 6.37 -3.13 5.63
N ASN A 138 5.73 -4.30 5.68
CA ASN A 138 6.38 -5.60 5.61
C ASN A 138 6.65 -6.03 4.17
N TYR A 139 5.86 -5.50 3.24
CA TYR A 139 5.87 -5.91 1.86
C TYR A 139 5.85 -4.71 0.93
N VAL A 140 6.64 -4.81 -0.12
CA VAL A 140 6.68 -3.83 -1.21
C VAL A 140 6.55 -4.54 -2.55
N ILE A 141 5.64 -4.04 -3.39
CA ILE A 141 5.50 -4.46 -4.78
C ILE A 141 5.80 -3.27 -5.66
N MET A 142 6.63 -3.49 -6.66
CA MET A 142 6.86 -2.54 -7.74
C MET A 142 6.35 -3.16 -9.03
N THR A 143 5.29 -2.60 -9.60
CA THR A 143 4.55 -3.24 -10.70
C THR A 143 5.18 -3.02 -12.08
N GLU A 144 6.11 -2.06 -12.17
CA GLU A 144 6.68 -1.57 -13.43
C GLU A 144 8.19 -1.34 -13.26
N PRO A 145 9.01 -1.65 -14.29
CA PRO A 145 10.42 -1.29 -14.27
C PRO A 145 10.55 0.23 -14.28
N VAL A 146 11.35 0.75 -13.35
CA VAL A 146 11.58 2.19 -13.27
C VAL A 146 12.66 2.58 -14.27
N PHE A 147 12.43 3.69 -14.99
CA PHE A 147 13.39 4.20 -15.99
C PHE A 147 14.77 4.51 -15.40
N THR A 148 14.84 4.83 -14.11
CA THR A 148 16.10 5.08 -13.41
C THR A 148 16.25 4.13 -12.23
N LYS A 149 17.45 3.55 -12.11
CA LYS A 149 17.83 2.73 -10.95
C LYS A 149 17.65 3.50 -9.64
N GLN A 150 17.93 4.81 -9.65
CA GLN A 150 17.80 5.68 -8.47
C GLN A 150 16.39 5.71 -7.89
N VAL A 151 15.33 5.81 -8.71
CA VAL A 151 13.96 5.88 -8.19
C VAL A 151 13.52 4.52 -7.65
N LYS A 152 13.95 3.42 -8.29
CA LYS A 152 13.75 2.06 -7.77
C LYS A 152 14.42 1.89 -6.41
N ASP A 153 15.70 2.23 -6.34
CA ASP A 153 16.52 2.10 -5.13
C ASP A 153 15.97 2.97 -4.00
N GLN A 154 15.61 4.23 -4.29
CA GLN A 154 15.01 5.12 -3.29
C GLN A 154 13.70 4.55 -2.74
N ALA A 155 12.76 4.15 -3.61
CA ALA A 155 11.49 3.58 -3.18
C ALA A 155 11.70 2.29 -2.34
N PHE A 156 12.65 1.44 -2.75
CA PHE A 156 13.02 0.25 -1.99
C PHE A 156 13.60 0.60 -0.61
N TYR A 157 14.57 1.50 -0.54
CA TYR A 157 15.23 1.91 0.72
C TYR A 157 14.32 2.71 1.66
N ARG A 158 13.16 3.20 1.22
CA ARG A 158 12.15 3.77 2.13
C ARG A 158 11.42 2.71 2.94
N VAL A 159 11.34 1.49 2.42
CA VAL A 159 10.66 0.37 3.06
C VAL A 159 11.70 -0.50 3.77
N HIS A 160 12.73 -0.92 3.04
CA HIS A 160 13.73 -1.87 3.50
C HIS A 160 14.69 -1.29 4.53
N ARG A 161 14.92 -2.03 5.62
CA ARG A 161 16.01 -1.82 6.57
C ARG A 161 16.89 -3.05 6.69
N TYR A 162 18.13 -2.83 7.13
CA TYR A 162 19.07 -3.92 7.40
C TYR A 162 18.46 -4.89 8.41
N GLY A 163 18.31 -6.16 8.03
CA GLY A 163 17.71 -7.22 8.86
C GLY A 163 16.27 -7.60 8.51
N GLN A 164 15.59 -6.83 7.66
CA GLN A 164 14.25 -7.13 7.15
C GLN A 164 14.27 -8.12 5.98
#